data_AF-C7RE72-F1
#
_entry.id   AF-C7RE72-F1
#
_cell.length_a   1.000
_cell.length_b   1.000
_cell.length_c   1.000
_cell.angle_alpha   90.00
_cell.angle_beta   90.00
_cell.angle_gamma   90.00
#
_symmetry.space_group_name_H-M   'P 1'
#
loop_
_entity.id
_entity.type
_entity.pdbx_description
1 polymer ?
#
loop_
_entity_poly.entity_id
_entity_poly.type
_entity_poly.pdbx_seq_one_letter_code
_entity_poly.pdbx_strand_id
1 'polypeptide(L)'
;MTEKKDRIEELNEGRELEYEESKLIIEDKVVAKIARIAINGVDGILEMKGNIADSIGSFFSGREEQSTAGVSVEVGEKEAKINLDVIIEYGKNATRIFQDIKRAVTNNIKEMTGLDVVTVNVDVVDVMTKQEYEKKNKESNKEREEQNRY
;
A
#
# COMPACT_ATOMS: atom_id res chain seq x y z
N MET A 1 54.82 -29.63 -2.43
CA MET A 1 53.35 -29.43 -2.58
C MET A 1 52.64 -29.36 -1.22
N THR A 2 53.33 -28.92 -0.16
CA THR A 2 52.86 -29.08 1.24
C THR A 2 52.42 -27.74 1.83
N GLU A 3 53.16 -26.65 1.60
CA GLU A 3 52.85 -25.32 2.18
C GLU A 3 51.50 -24.69 1.78
N LYS A 4 50.91 -25.07 0.63
CA LYS A 4 49.64 -24.46 0.18
C LYS A 4 48.41 -25.13 0.79
N LYS A 5 48.55 -26.38 1.28
CA LYS A 5 47.49 -27.08 2.01
C LYS A 5 47.43 -26.62 3.47
N ASP A 6 48.59 -26.51 4.10
CA ASP A 6 48.72 -26.06 5.50
C ASP A 6 48.14 -24.64 5.70
N ARG A 7 48.33 -23.75 4.72
CA ARG A 7 47.82 -22.37 4.74
C ARG A 7 46.30 -22.23 4.54
N ILE A 8 45.60 -23.30 4.12
CA ILE A 8 44.14 -23.32 3.96
C ILE A 8 43.47 -23.86 5.24
N GLU A 9 44.14 -24.74 5.98
CA GLU A 9 43.65 -25.26 7.25
C GLU A 9 43.69 -24.19 8.36
N GLU A 10 44.72 -23.35 8.41
CA GLU A 10 44.83 -22.23 9.37
C GLU A 10 43.75 -21.13 9.21
N LEU A 11 43.08 -21.05 8.05
CA LEU A 11 42.03 -20.05 7.80
C LEU A 11 40.65 -20.48 8.34
N ASN A 12 40.49 -21.75 8.74
CA ASN A 12 39.22 -22.33 9.18
C ASN A 12 39.15 -22.56 10.70
N GLU A 13 40.21 -22.29 11.45
CA GLU A 13 40.16 -22.36 12.91
C GLU A 13 39.53 -21.10 13.51
N GLY A 14 38.28 -21.23 13.96
CA GLY A 14 37.79 -20.44 15.10
C GLY A 14 36.86 -19.26 14.83
N ARG A 15 36.05 -19.26 13.76
CA ARG A 15 34.84 -18.43 13.73
C ARG A 15 33.61 -19.30 13.85
N GLU A 16 33.14 -19.47 15.09
CA GLU A 16 31.77 -19.91 15.35
C GLU A 16 30.86 -18.78 14.88
N LEU A 17 30.25 -18.93 13.71
CA LEU A 17 29.28 -17.98 13.20
C LEU A 17 28.03 -18.12 14.07
N GLU A 18 27.76 -17.14 14.93
CA GLU A 18 26.42 -16.98 15.50
C GLU A 18 25.46 -16.78 14.33
N TYR A 19 24.66 -17.81 14.03
CA TYR A 19 23.59 -17.71 13.05
C TYR A 19 22.45 -16.92 13.68
N GLU A 20 22.36 -15.63 13.39
CA GLU A 20 21.12 -14.91 13.62
C GLU A 20 20.05 -15.41 12.63
N GLU A 21 18.83 -15.64 13.13
CA GLU A 21 17.71 -16.02 12.27
C GLU A 21 17.39 -14.85 11.32
N SER A 22 17.42 -15.12 10.01
CA SER A 22 17.07 -14.11 9.01
C SER A 22 15.58 -13.76 9.07
N LYS A 23 15.24 -12.48 9.24
CA LYS A 23 13.86 -11.99 9.29
C LYS A 23 13.53 -11.11 8.08
N LEU A 24 12.38 -11.37 7.45
CA LEU A 24 11.76 -10.46 6.49
C LEU A 24 10.73 -9.59 7.23
N ILE A 25 10.85 -8.27 7.12
CA ILE A 25 9.90 -7.32 7.71
C ILE A 25 9.24 -6.54 6.57
N ILE A 26 7.91 -6.47 6.59
CA ILE A 26 7.12 -5.79 5.57
C ILE A 26 6.35 -4.68 6.27
N GLU A 27 6.71 -3.44 5.96
CA GLU A 27 6.11 -2.25 6.55
C GLU A 27 4.67 -2.03 6.06
N ASP A 28 3.82 -1.49 6.94
CA ASP A 28 2.42 -1.17 6.64
C ASP A 28 2.28 -0.34 5.36
N LYS A 29 3.17 0.64 5.16
CA LYS A 29 3.18 1.52 3.97
C LYS A 29 3.36 0.76 2.65
N VAL A 30 4.10 -0.36 2.67
CA VAL A 30 4.31 -1.18 1.47
C VAL A 30 3.03 -1.93 1.13
N VAL A 31 2.39 -2.53 2.14
CA VAL A 31 1.12 -3.24 1.96
C VAL A 31 0.00 -2.28 1.55
N ALA A 32 -0.04 -1.08 2.13
CA ALA A 32 -0.98 -0.04 1.75
C ALA A 32 -0.82 0.38 0.28
N LYS A 33 0.43 0.52 -0.19
CA LYS A 33 0.75 0.83 -1.59
C LYS A 33 0.32 -0.30 -2.52
N ILE A 34 0.55 -1.56 -2.16
CA ILE A 34 0.10 -2.73 -2.92
C ILE A 34 -1.44 -2.72 -3.02
N ALA A 35 -2.14 -2.55 -1.90
CA ALA A 35 -3.60 -2.52 -1.87
C ALA A 35 -4.16 -1.40 -2.78
N ARG A 36 -3.59 -0.20 -2.71
CA ARG A 36 -3.97 0.93 -3.58
C ARG A 36 -3.78 0.61 -5.06
N ILE A 37 -2.66 0.00 -5.44
CA ILE A 37 -2.39 -0.35 -6.84
C ILE A 37 -3.33 -1.48 -7.29
N ALA A 38 -3.57 -2.48 -6.44
CA ALA A 38 -4.38 -3.65 -6.75
C ALA A 38 -5.83 -3.29 -7.14
N ILE A 39 -6.38 -2.22 -6.56
CA ILE A 39 -7.77 -1.83 -6.84
C ILE A 39 -7.94 -0.97 -8.10
N ASN A 40 -6.87 -0.46 -8.72
CA ASN A 40 -6.96 0.36 -9.94
C ASN A 40 -7.62 -0.39 -11.11
N GLY A 41 -7.63 -1.73 -11.09
CA GLY A 41 -8.27 -2.58 -12.10
C GLY A 41 -9.74 -2.91 -11.80
N VAL A 42 -10.32 -2.43 -10.71
CA VAL A 42 -11.70 -2.76 -10.32
C VAL A 42 -12.68 -1.78 -10.96
N ASP A 43 -13.53 -2.29 -11.84
CA ASP A 43 -14.58 -1.51 -12.51
C ASP A 43 -15.58 -0.94 -11.50
N GLY A 44 -15.88 0.36 -11.65
CA GLY A 44 -16.84 1.07 -10.81
C GLY A 44 -16.25 1.78 -9.60
N ILE A 45 -14.93 1.73 -9.38
CA ILE A 45 -14.24 2.62 -8.44
C ILE A 45 -13.83 3.89 -9.19
N LEU A 46 -14.16 5.05 -8.62
CA LEU A 46 -13.73 6.36 -9.14
C LEU A 46 -12.47 6.85 -8.44
N GLU A 47 -12.41 6.72 -7.12
CA GLU A 47 -11.27 7.17 -6.31
C GLU A 47 -11.19 6.41 -4.98
N MET A 48 -9.97 6.28 -4.44
CA MET A 48 -9.77 6.04 -3.00
C MET A 48 -9.56 7.35 -2.28
N LYS A 49 -10.48 7.69 -1.38
CA LYS A 49 -10.41 8.97 -0.68
C LYS A 49 -9.47 8.85 0.51
N GLY A 50 -8.37 9.61 0.51
CA GLY A 50 -7.57 9.77 1.72
C GLY A 50 -7.99 10.93 2.58
N ASN A 51 -7.84 10.75 3.90
CA ASN A 51 -7.80 11.88 4.81
C ASN A 51 -6.57 12.73 4.48
N ILE A 52 -6.81 13.96 4.04
CA ILE A 52 -5.77 14.97 3.74
C ILE A 52 -4.93 15.27 4.99
N ALA A 53 -5.44 14.97 6.20
CA ALA A 53 -4.73 15.13 7.47
C ALA A 53 -3.40 14.34 7.53
N ASP A 54 -3.34 13.11 7.00
CA ASP A 54 -2.10 12.32 6.95
C ASP A 54 -1.07 12.90 5.96
N SER A 55 -1.55 13.64 4.96
CA SER A 55 -0.68 14.32 3.97
C SER A 55 -0.18 15.68 4.49
N ILE A 56 -0.93 16.36 5.37
CA ILE A 56 -0.52 17.64 5.99
C ILE A 56 0.60 17.43 7.01
N GLY A 57 0.58 16.36 7.80
CA GLY A 57 1.68 16.04 8.73
C GLY A 57 3.02 15.78 8.00
N SER A 58 2.96 15.18 6.81
CA SER A 58 4.12 14.95 5.95
C SER A 58 4.64 16.24 5.29
N PHE A 59 3.74 17.19 4.97
CA PHE A 59 4.09 18.46 4.33
C PHE A 59 4.94 19.38 5.22
N PHE A 60 4.76 19.34 6.54
CA PHE A 60 5.55 20.14 7.50
C PHE A 60 6.93 19.54 7.80
N SER A 61 7.19 18.29 7.41
CA SER A 61 8.44 17.57 7.68
C SER A 61 9.38 17.42 6.47
N GLY A 62 9.00 17.96 5.30
CA GLY A 62 9.85 17.96 4.10
C GLY A 62 10.12 16.58 3.49
N ARG A 63 9.37 15.54 3.91
CA ARG A 63 9.43 14.20 3.32
C ARG A 63 8.28 14.03 2.33
N GLU A 64 8.62 13.86 1.05
CA GLU A 64 7.69 13.34 0.03
C GLU A 64 7.40 11.86 0.33
N GLU A 65 6.61 11.58 1.36
CA GLU A 65 6.00 10.25 1.47
C GLU A 65 4.84 10.19 0.49
N GLN A 66 4.95 9.30 -0.52
CA GLN A 66 3.89 9.01 -1.47
C GLN A 66 2.64 8.58 -0.68
N SER A 67 1.69 9.50 -0.56
CA SER A 67 0.51 9.38 0.30
C SER A 67 -0.23 8.06 0.10
N THR A 68 -0.31 7.24 1.16
CA THR A 68 -1.18 6.04 1.26
C THR A 68 -2.65 6.42 1.51
N ALA A 69 -3.04 7.61 1.05
CA ALA A 69 -4.35 8.22 1.23
C ALA A 69 -5.53 7.25 1.00
N GLY A 70 -6.30 6.94 2.04
CA GLY A 70 -7.55 6.18 1.93
C GLY A 70 -7.38 4.68 2.08
N VAL A 71 -6.17 4.25 2.49
CA VAL A 71 -5.84 2.88 2.83
C VAL A 71 -5.23 2.89 4.21
N SER A 72 -5.87 2.21 5.17
CA SER A 72 -5.28 1.93 6.47
C SER A 72 -4.95 0.44 6.53
N VAL A 73 -3.72 0.11 6.93
CA VAL A 73 -3.24 -1.26 7.06
C VAL A 73 -2.63 -1.46 8.42
N GLU A 74 -2.89 -2.62 9.01
CA GLU A 74 -2.22 -3.13 10.19
C GLU A 74 -1.57 -4.47 9.80
N VAL A 75 -0.24 -4.54 9.79
CA VAL A 75 0.52 -5.76 9.49
C VAL A 75 0.99 -6.42 10.79
N GLY A 76 0.69 -7.70 10.94
CA GLY A 76 1.28 -8.60 11.94
C GLY A 76 2.42 -9.44 11.34
N GLU A 77 2.87 -10.46 12.06
CA GLU A 77 3.99 -11.30 11.58
C GLU A 77 3.64 -12.13 10.32
N LYS A 78 2.38 -12.55 10.21
CA LYS A 78 1.89 -13.39 9.09
C LYS A 78 0.59 -12.90 8.48
N GLU A 79 -0.06 -11.93 9.13
CA GLU A 79 -1.42 -11.51 8.80
C GLU A 79 -1.48 -10.01 8.52
N ALA A 80 -2.48 -9.60 7.76
CA ALA A 80 -2.75 -8.19 7.48
C ALA A 80 -4.25 -7.88 7.57
N LYS A 81 -4.58 -6.72 8.13
CA LYS A 81 -5.93 -6.14 8.10
C LYS A 81 -5.92 -4.87 7.26
N ILE A 82 -6.97 -4.67 6.48
CA ILE A 82 -7.02 -3.61 5.48
C ILE A 82 -8.38 -2.91 5.57
N ASN A 83 -8.34 -1.58 5.66
CA ASN A 83 -9.52 -0.72 5.55
C ASN A 83 -9.34 0.23 4.36
N LEU A 84 -10.38 0.36 3.54
CA LEU A 84 -10.36 1.09 2.27
C LEU A 84 -11.54 2.05 2.21
N ASP A 85 -11.26 3.33 1.96
CA ASP A 85 -12.29 4.35 1.74
C ASP A 85 -12.43 4.61 0.23
N VAL A 86 -13.60 4.33 -0.35
CA VAL A 86 -13.80 4.39 -1.81
C VAL A 86 -15.00 5.23 -2.23
N ILE A 87 -14.83 5.96 -3.33
CA ILE A 87 -15.91 6.60 -4.09
C ILE A 87 -16.24 5.70 -5.27
N ILE A 88 -17.51 5.34 -5.43
CA ILE A 88 -17.95 4.44 -6.51
C ILE A 88 -18.79 5.18 -7.57
N GLU A 89 -18.81 4.62 -8.77
CA GLU A 89 -19.58 5.15 -9.90
C GLU A 89 -21.08 4.86 -9.74
N TYR A 90 -21.92 5.88 -9.97
CA TYR A 90 -23.37 5.75 -9.96
C TYR A 90 -23.86 4.65 -10.92
N GLY A 91 -24.81 3.83 -10.45
CA GLY A 91 -25.38 2.73 -11.22
C GLY A 91 -24.57 1.43 -11.17
N LYS A 92 -23.43 1.40 -10.48
CA LYS A 92 -22.66 0.16 -10.23
C LYS A 92 -23.12 -0.54 -8.95
N ASN A 93 -22.92 -1.85 -8.89
CA ASN A 93 -23.30 -2.67 -7.74
C ASN A 93 -22.18 -2.67 -6.68
N ALA A 94 -22.42 -2.05 -5.53
CA ALA A 94 -21.45 -1.93 -4.44
C ALA A 94 -21.00 -3.30 -3.89
N THR A 95 -21.91 -4.29 -3.78
CA THR A 95 -21.55 -5.64 -3.31
C THR A 95 -20.60 -6.34 -4.28
N ARG A 96 -20.83 -6.22 -5.59
CA ARG A 96 -19.92 -6.76 -6.60
C ARG A 96 -18.55 -6.09 -6.53
N ILE A 97 -18.52 -4.76 -6.44
CA ILE A 97 -17.29 -3.98 -6.29
C ILE A 97 -16.52 -4.45 -5.03
N PHE A 98 -17.19 -4.62 -3.90
CA PHE A 98 -16.58 -5.14 -2.68
C PHE A 98 -15.92 -6.50 -2.88
N GLN A 99 -16.59 -7.45 -3.55
CA GLN A 99 -16.01 -8.77 -3.83
C GLN A 99 -14.80 -8.68 -4.76
N ASP A 100 -14.85 -7.80 -5.75
CA ASP A 100 -13.75 -7.58 -6.68
C ASP A 100 -12.54 -6.91 -5.99
N ILE A 101 -12.77 -5.92 -5.11
CA ILE A 101 -11.74 -5.33 -4.24
C ILE A 101 -11.10 -6.39 -3.36
N LYS A 102 -11.93 -7.14 -2.60
CA LYS A 102 -11.44 -8.16 -1.67
C LYS A 102 -10.55 -9.16 -2.39
N ARG A 103 -11.00 -9.67 -3.54
CA ARG A 103 -10.21 -10.62 -4.36
C ARG A 103 -8.90 -9.99 -4.83
N ALA A 104 -8.94 -8.79 -5.40
CA ALA A 104 -7.75 -8.13 -5.92
C ALA A 104 -6.71 -7.88 -4.83
N VAL A 105 -7.13 -7.32 -3.70
CA VAL A 105 -6.25 -6.96 -2.59
C VAL A 105 -5.66 -8.21 -1.92
N THR A 106 -6.48 -9.21 -1.59
CA THR A 106 -6.01 -10.44 -0.96
C THR A 106 -4.99 -11.17 -1.85
N ASN A 107 -5.27 -11.30 -3.14
CA ASN A 107 -4.36 -12.00 -4.06
C ASN A 107 -3.02 -11.27 -4.20
N ASN A 108 -3.04 -9.96 -4.48
CA ASN A 108 -1.81 -9.19 -4.69
C ASN A 108 -0.93 -9.18 -3.44
N ILE A 109 -1.52 -8.98 -2.27
CA ILE A 109 -0.74 -8.97 -1.02
C ILE A 109 -0.16 -10.37 -0.77
N LYS A 110 -0.98 -11.43 -0.86
CA LYS A 110 -0.47 -12.79 -0.63
C LYS A 110 0.66 -13.16 -1.58
N GLU A 111 0.50 -12.84 -2.88
CA GLU A 111 1.50 -13.16 -3.91
C GLU A 111 2.81 -12.36 -3.74
N MET A 112 2.73 -11.09 -3.33
CA MET A 112 3.90 -10.22 -3.23
C MET A 112 4.62 -10.31 -1.87
N THR A 113 3.88 -10.57 -0.78
CA THR A 113 4.39 -10.44 0.60
C THR A 113 4.31 -11.75 1.39
N GLY A 114 3.51 -12.72 0.94
CA GLY A 114 3.22 -13.94 1.69
C GLY A 114 2.24 -13.76 2.86
N LEU A 115 1.82 -12.53 3.17
CA LEU A 115 0.88 -12.23 4.26
C LEU A 115 -0.53 -12.74 3.95
N ASP A 116 -1.20 -13.28 4.96
CA ASP A 116 -2.61 -13.66 4.90
C ASP A 116 -3.49 -12.47 5.26
N VAL A 117 -4.28 -11.99 4.30
CA VAL A 117 -5.23 -10.90 4.55
C VAL A 117 -6.45 -11.45 5.26
N VAL A 118 -6.51 -11.25 6.58
CA VAL A 118 -7.58 -11.80 7.43
C VAL A 118 -8.86 -10.98 7.36
N THR A 119 -8.73 -9.66 7.20
CA THR A 119 -9.87 -8.73 7.17
C THR A 119 -9.69 -7.69 6.07
N VAL A 120 -10.76 -7.49 5.29
CA VAL A 120 -10.88 -6.40 4.32
C VAL A 120 -12.20 -5.68 4.59
N ASN A 121 -12.10 -4.43 5.03
CA ASN A 121 -13.24 -3.53 5.17
C ASN A 121 -13.20 -2.48 4.05
N VAL A 122 -14.37 -2.18 3.48
CA VAL A 122 -14.51 -1.19 2.42
C VAL A 122 -15.65 -0.26 2.80
N ASP A 123 -15.32 0.99 3.04
CA ASP A 123 -16.27 2.05 3.33
C ASP A 123 -16.54 2.83 2.04
N VAL A 124 -17.80 2.79 1.60
CA VAL A 124 -18.25 3.57 0.45
C VAL A 124 -18.58 4.98 0.94
N VAL A 125 -17.65 5.90 0.74
CA VAL A 125 -17.73 7.27 1.29
C VAL A 125 -18.58 8.21 0.44
N ASP A 126 -18.73 7.91 -0.85
CA ASP A 126 -19.54 8.71 -1.78
C ASP A 126 -19.93 7.91 -3.04
N VAL A 127 -20.94 8.38 -3.76
CA VAL A 127 -21.37 7.83 -5.06
C VAL A 127 -21.52 8.97 -6.04
N MET A 128 -20.79 8.92 -7.14
CA MET A 128 -20.78 10.00 -8.15
C MET A 128 -20.95 9.45 -9.56
N THR A 129 -21.50 10.27 -10.45
CA THR A 129 -21.30 10.04 -11.89
C THR A 129 -19.85 10.38 -12.28
N LYS A 130 -19.34 9.80 -13.38
CA LYS A 130 -18.03 10.17 -13.93
C LYS A 130 -17.91 11.66 -14.24
N GLN A 131 -18.99 12.28 -14.71
CA GLN A 131 -19.00 13.70 -15.03
C GLN A 131 -18.86 14.58 -13.78
N GLU A 132 -19.55 14.24 -12.68
CA GLU A 132 -19.40 14.96 -11.41
C GLU A 132 -17.99 14.81 -10.84
N TYR A 133 -17.45 13.60 -10.90
CA TYR A 133 -16.09 13.31 -10.45
C TYR A 133 -15.03 14.12 -11.23
N GLU A 134 -15.13 14.13 -12.57
CA GLU A 134 -14.22 14.89 -13.42
C GLU A 134 -14.32 16.41 -13.20
N LYS A 135 -15.53 16.95 -13.00
CA LYS A 135 -15.72 18.37 -12.72
C LYS A 135 -15.07 18.75 -11.39
N LYS A 136 -15.36 18.00 -10.33
CA LYS A 136 -14.78 18.20 -8.99
C LYS A 136 -13.26 18.17 -9.01
N ASN A 137 -12.67 17.19 -9.71
CA ASN A 137 -11.21 17.07 -9.83
C ASN A 137 -10.59 18.24 -10.63
N LYS A 138 -11.25 18.71 -11.69
CA LYS A 138 -10.80 19.89 -12.47
C LYS A 138 -10.86 21.18 -11.65
N GLU A 139 -11.89 21.37 -10.84
CA GLU A 139 -12.03 22.53 -9.95
C GLU A 139 -10.93 22.54 -8.87
N SER A 140 -10.72 21.41 -8.18
CA SER A 140 -9.67 21.28 -7.17
C SER A 140 -8.25 21.51 -7.71
N ASN A 141 -7.95 21.10 -8.95
CA ASN A 141 -6.64 21.35 -9.56
C ASN A 141 -6.42 22.82 -9.92
N LYS A 142 -7.46 23.52 -10.41
CA LYS A 142 -7.37 24.97 -10.70
C LYS A 142 -7.11 25.79 -9.43
N GLU A 143 -7.79 25.47 -8.33
CA GLU A 143 -7.59 26.15 -7.05
C GLU A 143 -6.16 25.97 -6.51
N ARG A 144 -5.57 24.76 -6.66
CA ARG A 144 -4.18 24.49 -6.28
C ARG A 144 -3.17 25.26 -7.13
N GLU A 145 -3.40 25.36 -8.43
CA GLU A 145 -2.56 26.13 -9.34
C GLU A 145 -2.62 27.65 -9.06
N GLU A 146 -3.78 28.14 -8.62
CA GLU A 146 -3.95 29.54 -8.22
C GLU A 146 -3.25 29.87 -6.89
N GLN A 147 -3.29 28.96 -5.92
CA GLN A 147 -2.62 29.13 -4.62
C GLN A 147 -1.09 29.08 -4.70
N ASN A 148 -0.52 28.29 -5.62
CA ASN A 148 0.94 28.19 -5.82
C ASN A 148 1.53 29.36 -6.63
N ARG A 149 0.70 30.29 -7.14
CA ARG A 149 1.14 31.47 -7.91
C ARG A 149 1.36 32.72 -7.04
N TYR A 150 1.17 32.62 -5.73
CA TYR A 150 1.43 33.65 -4.73
C TYR A 150 2.55 33.20 -3.78
#